data_AF-A0A935BZ76-F1
#
_entry.id   AF-A0A935BZ76-F1
#
_cell.length_a   1.000
_cell.length_b   1.000
_cell.length_c   1.000
_cell.angle_alpha   90.00
_cell.angle_beta   90.00
_cell.angle_gamma   90.00
#
_symmetry.space_group_name_H-M   'P 1'
#
loop_
_entity.id
_entity.type
_entity.pdbx_description
1 polymer ?
#
loop_
_entity_poly.entity_id
_entity_poly.type
_entity_poly.pdbx_seq_one_letter_code
_entity_poly.pdbx_strand_id
1 'polypeptide(L)'
;MAGGITPPPLAIISRNLESCGEIISETIRHLFIHAGPDYSEEVVSKTTPALWRKARMDAPGLKVHGLETVADIMRGLNPMSGHLYLEALQMLRLANEITTLIFGKSPHASTLFPGGSASEANREAYNQILGRVNSLSIMRKRLSRSGTIWSSSSTRRNPDIAGQANCPVI
;
A
#
# COMPACT_ATOMS: atom_id res chain seq x y z
N MET A 1 5.39 -25.38 19.85
CA MET A 1 6.69 -25.99 19.52
C MET A 1 7.39 -26.51 20.77
N ALA A 2 8.05 -25.71 21.62
CA ALA A 2 8.67 -26.23 22.85
C ALA A 2 7.66 -26.65 23.96
N GLY A 3 6.59 -25.88 24.14
CA GLY A 3 5.58 -26.18 25.16
C GLY A 3 4.50 -27.19 24.74
N GLY A 4 4.57 -27.79 23.54
CA GLY A 4 3.52 -28.69 23.02
C GLY A 4 2.13 -28.06 22.82
N ILE A 5 1.95 -26.77 23.10
CA ILE A 5 0.66 -26.08 23.02
C ILE A 5 0.32 -25.75 21.56
N THR A 6 -0.86 -26.16 21.13
CA THR A 6 -1.48 -25.77 19.85
C THR A 6 -2.42 -24.59 20.08
N PRO A 7 -2.15 -23.41 19.46
CA PRO A 7 -3.03 -22.26 19.61
C PRO A 7 -4.40 -22.51 18.96
N PRO A 8 -5.48 -21.85 19.43
CA PRO A 8 -6.79 -21.94 18.81
C PRO A 8 -6.75 -21.52 17.32
N PRO A 9 -7.56 -22.15 16.44
CA PRO A 9 -7.55 -21.83 15.00
C PRO A 9 -7.76 -20.35 14.69
N LEU A 10 -8.62 -19.66 15.45
CA LEU A 10 -8.89 -18.24 15.27
C LEU A 10 -7.66 -17.36 15.60
N ALA A 11 -6.85 -17.75 16.59
CA ALA A 11 -5.62 -17.05 16.92
C ALA A 11 -4.58 -17.19 15.79
N ILE A 12 -4.54 -18.35 15.10
CA ILE A 12 -3.69 -18.55 13.92
C ILE A 12 -4.11 -17.63 12.79
N ILE A 13 -5.41 -17.54 12.49
CA ILE A 13 -5.94 -16.67 11.44
C ILE A 13 -5.64 -15.20 11.75
N SER A 14 -5.91 -14.76 12.99
CA SER A 14 -5.61 -13.39 13.42
C SER A 14 -4.14 -13.04 13.28
N ARG A 15 -3.26 -13.96 13.69
CA ARG A 15 -1.81 -13.78 13.53
C ARG A 15 -1.41 -13.69 12.06
N ASN A 16 -1.94 -14.55 11.21
CA ASN A 16 -1.63 -14.52 9.78
C ASN A 16 -2.12 -13.23 9.11
N LEU A 17 -3.34 -12.77 9.47
CA LEU A 17 -3.91 -11.53 8.96
C LEU A 17 -3.06 -10.32 9.34
N GLU A 18 -2.57 -10.31 10.57
CA GLU A 18 -1.64 -9.29 11.05
C GLU A 18 -0.31 -9.34 10.31
N SER A 19 0.29 -10.52 10.17
CA SER A 19 1.61 -10.64 9.54
C SER A 19 1.55 -10.19 8.08
N CYS A 20 0.42 -10.40 7.39
CA CYS A 20 0.13 -9.79 6.10
C CYS A 20 0.08 -8.25 6.15
N GLY A 21 -0.52 -7.68 7.21
CA GLY A 21 -0.56 -6.23 7.44
C GLY A 21 0.83 -5.62 7.63
N GLU A 22 1.70 -6.26 8.40
CA GLU A 22 3.11 -5.84 8.56
C GLU A 22 3.90 -5.96 7.25
N ILE A 23 3.72 -7.04 6.50
CA ILE A 23 4.38 -7.17 5.18
C ILE A 23 3.97 -6.02 4.25
N ILE A 24 2.68 -5.64 4.25
CA ILE A 24 2.19 -4.52 3.44
C ILE A 24 2.80 -3.20 3.90
N SER A 25 2.79 -2.90 5.20
CA SER A 25 3.32 -1.63 5.73
C SER A 25 4.83 -1.51 5.45
N GLU A 26 5.59 -2.57 5.66
CA GLU A 26 7.03 -2.58 5.43
C GLU A 26 7.39 -2.51 3.95
N THR A 27 6.63 -3.17 3.07
CA THR A 27 6.85 -3.05 1.62
C THR A 27 6.62 -1.61 1.14
N ILE A 28 5.58 -0.94 1.63
CA ILE A 28 5.30 0.46 1.29
C ILE A 28 6.42 1.37 1.81
N ARG A 29 6.80 1.19 3.09
CA ARG A 29 7.86 1.96 3.73
C ARG A 29 9.18 1.80 3.00
N HIS A 30 9.54 0.58 2.62
CA HIS A 30 10.77 0.30 1.91
C HIS A 30 10.76 0.95 0.53
N LEU A 31 9.72 0.72 -0.27
CA LEU A 31 9.69 1.15 -1.68
C LEU A 31 9.57 2.68 -1.82
N PHE A 32 8.68 3.34 -1.07
CA PHE A 32 8.38 4.76 -1.30
C PHE A 32 9.08 5.70 -0.35
N ILE A 33 9.40 5.27 0.87
CA ILE A 33 9.94 6.15 1.91
C ILE A 33 11.47 6.02 2.01
N HIS A 34 12.01 4.81 1.83
CA HIS A 34 13.46 4.58 1.94
C HIS A 34 14.12 4.56 0.57
N ALA A 35 13.75 3.62 -0.31
CA ALA A 35 14.38 3.48 -1.62
C ALA A 35 13.89 4.51 -2.64
N GLY A 36 12.62 4.93 -2.56
CA GLY A 36 12.00 5.87 -3.51
C GLY A 36 12.74 7.21 -3.65
N PRO A 37 13.07 7.90 -2.54
CA PRO A 37 13.80 9.17 -2.57
C PRO A 37 15.14 9.14 -3.29
N ASP A 38 15.83 8.00 -3.30
CA ASP A 38 17.10 7.85 -4.03
C ASP A 38 16.93 8.03 -5.55
N TYR A 39 15.74 7.72 -6.07
CA TYR A 39 15.37 7.85 -7.48
C TYR A 39 14.56 9.12 -7.78
N SER A 40 14.47 10.04 -6.82
CA SER A 40 13.73 11.29 -6.97
C SER A 40 14.42 12.27 -7.94
N GLU A 41 13.65 13.20 -8.52
CA GLU A 41 14.22 14.26 -9.36
C GLU A 41 15.26 15.06 -8.58
N GLU A 42 14.99 15.38 -7.32
CA GLU A 42 15.88 16.21 -6.50
C GLU A 42 17.27 15.58 -6.32
N VAL A 43 17.33 14.27 -6.10
CA VAL A 43 18.60 13.55 -5.91
C VAL A 43 19.29 13.27 -7.25
N VAL A 44 18.55 12.76 -8.24
CA VAL A 44 19.16 12.35 -9.52
C VAL A 44 19.62 13.55 -10.35
N SER A 45 18.91 14.68 -10.29
CA SER A 45 19.34 15.90 -10.99
C SER A 45 20.68 16.45 -10.48
N LYS A 46 20.96 16.29 -9.19
CA LYS A 46 22.21 16.72 -8.54
C LYS A 46 23.36 15.72 -8.75
N THR A 47 23.07 14.43 -8.69
CA THR A 47 24.10 13.37 -8.74
C THR A 47 24.44 12.94 -10.18
N THR A 48 23.43 12.70 -11.02
CA THR A 48 23.61 12.18 -12.38
C THR A 48 22.74 12.96 -13.39
N PRO A 49 23.13 14.19 -13.78
CA PRO A 49 22.34 15.03 -14.69
C PRO A 49 22.09 14.40 -16.08
N ALA A 50 22.98 13.51 -16.53
CA ALA A 50 22.81 12.78 -17.78
C ALA A 50 21.62 11.80 -17.73
N LEU A 51 21.37 11.17 -16.58
CA LEU A 51 20.23 10.28 -16.36
C LEU A 51 18.94 11.10 -16.31
N TRP A 52 18.96 12.24 -15.64
CA TRP A 52 17.81 13.15 -15.60
C TRP A 52 17.37 13.61 -17.00
N ARG A 53 18.31 13.92 -17.90
CA ARG A 53 17.97 14.26 -19.30
C ARG A 53 17.30 13.09 -20.04
N LYS A 54 17.72 11.85 -19.77
CA LYS A 54 17.12 10.64 -20.36
C LYS A 54 15.74 10.31 -19.79
N ALA A 55 15.47 10.68 -18.53
CA ALA A 55 14.20 10.40 -17.85
C ALA A 55 12.98 11.07 -18.52
N ARG A 56 13.18 12.01 -19.45
CA ARG A 56 12.10 12.59 -20.27
C ARG A 56 11.52 11.63 -21.31
N MET A 57 12.01 10.41 -21.36
CA MET A 57 11.42 9.33 -22.17
C MET A 57 10.07 8.87 -21.63
N ASP A 58 9.27 8.28 -22.51
CA ASP A 58 7.97 7.71 -22.17
C ASP A 58 8.12 6.57 -21.15
N ALA A 59 7.26 6.58 -20.13
CA ALA A 59 7.24 5.54 -19.12
C ALA A 59 6.52 4.29 -19.65
N PRO A 60 7.11 3.09 -19.54
CA PRO A 60 6.41 1.86 -19.85
C PRO A 60 5.27 1.65 -18.85
N GLY A 61 4.06 1.38 -19.35
CA GLY A 61 2.91 1.14 -18.48
C GLY A 61 2.01 2.34 -18.20
N LEU A 62 2.00 3.34 -19.09
CA LEU A 62 1.08 4.50 -19.04
C LEU A 62 -0.38 4.13 -18.70
N LYS A 63 -0.92 3.03 -19.25
CA LYS A 63 -2.30 2.59 -18.97
C LYS A 63 -2.52 2.07 -17.55
N VAL A 64 -1.43 1.69 -16.89
CA VAL A 64 -1.38 1.37 -15.47
C VAL A 64 -1.23 2.72 -14.77
N HIS A 65 -0.06 3.13 -14.33
CA HIS A 65 0.12 4.27 -13.42
C HIS A 65 -0.28 5.65 -13.97
N GLY A 66 -0.52 5.83 -15.27
CA GLY A 66 -1.01 7.09 -15.85
C GLY A 66 0.01 8.24 -15.83
N LEU A 67 1.29 7.94 -15.68
CA LEU A 67 2.37 8.93 -15.75
C LEU A 67 3.00 8.82 -17.14
N GLU A 68 3.07 9.93 -17.86
CA GLU A 68 3.51 9.97 -19.26
C GLU A 68 5.00 9.67 -19.38
N THR A 69 5.81 10.31 -18.54
CA THR A 69 7.27 10.19 -18.60
C THR A 69 7.86 9.57 -17.34
N VAL A 70 9.07 9.00 -17.46
CA VAL A 70 9.82 8.53 -16.28
C VAL A 70 10.15 9.69 -15.35
N ALA A 71 10.36 10.90 -15.90
CA ALA A 71 10.58 12.12 -15.13
C ALA A 71 9.41 12.45 -14.19
N ASP A 72 8.17 12.16 -14.59
CA ASP A 72 6.99 12.38 -13.74
C ASP A 72 6.92 11.38 -12.58
N ILE A 73 7.38 10.14 -12.79
CA ILE A 73 7.56 9.17 -11.71
C ILE A 73 8.60 9.68 -10.71
N MET A 74 9.76 10.14 -11.20
CA MET A 74 10.85 10.66 -10.36
C MET A 74 10.41 11.90 -9.56
N ARG A 75 9.61 12.78 -10.16
CA ARG A 75 8.93 13.90 -9.46
C ARG A 75 7.96 13.42 -8.39
N GLY A 76 7.18 12.40 -8.71
CA GLY A 76 6.24 11.78 -7.78
C GLY A 76 6.91 11.17 -6.54
N LEU A 77 8.19 10.81 -6.65
CA LEU A 77 9.01 10.26 -5.56
C LEU A 77 9.78 11.32 -4.77
N ASN A 78 9.67 12.61 -5.11
CA ASN A 78 10.30 13.67 -4.33
C ASN A 78 9.77 13.65 -2.87
N PRO A 79 10.65 13.66 -1.86
CA PRO A 79 10.23 13.67 -0.46
C PRO A 79 9.29 14.84 -0.15
N MET A 80 8.25 14.58 0.63
CA MET A 80 7.26 15.56 1.13
C MET A 80 6.43 16.32 0.08
N SER A 81 6.83 16.32 -1.19
CA SER A 81 6.19 17.10 -2.27
C SER A 81 5.61 16.21 -3.36
N GLY A 82 6.21 15.05 -3.59
CA GLY A 82 5.79 14.10 -4.62
C GLY A 82 4.45 13.44 -4.29
N HIS A 83 3.57 13.34 -5.29
CA HIS A 83 2.25 12.74 -5.11
C HIS A 83 2.32 11.27 -4.67
N LEU A 84 3.22 10.48 -5.26
CA LEU A 84 3.40 9.06 -4.92
C LEU A 84 3.91 8.91 -3.48
N TYR A 85 4.83 9.77 -3.07
CA TYR A 85 5.36 9.80 -1.70
C TYR A 85 4.27 10.12 -0.67
N LEU A 86 3.44 11.14 -0.94
CA LEU A 86 2.36 11.54 -0.04
C LEU A 86 1.23 10.50 0.06
N GLU A 87 0.84 9.89 -1.07
CA GLU A 87 -0.14 8.81 -1.06
C GLU A 87 0.40 7.58 -0.31
N ALA A 88 1.68 7.23 -0.51
CA ALA A 88 2.32 6.14 0.22
C ALA A 88 2.32 6.36 1.74
N LEU A 89 2.49 7.59 2.22
CA LEU A 89 2.36 7.90 3.66
C LEU A 89 0.94 7.64 4.18
N GLN A 90 -0.09 7.95 3.39
CA GLN A 90 -1.47 7.64 3.77
C GLN A 90 -1.74 6.14 3.77
N MET A 91 -1.20 5.40 2.79
CA MET A 91 -1.28 3.95 2.75
C MET A 91 -0.56 3.32 3.95
N LEU A 92 0.63 3.83 4.29
CA LEU A 92 1.40 3.37 5.43
C LEU A 92 0.64 3.57 6.75
N ARG A 93 -0.05 4.71 6.92
CA ARG A 93 -0.91 4.94 8.09
C ARG A 93 -2.00 3.88 8.18
N LEU A 94 -2.76 3.65 7.11
CA LEU A 94 -3.84 2.65 7.12
C LEU A 94 -3.34 1.23 7.38
N ALA A 95 -2.17 0.88 6.85
CA ALA A 95 -1.55 -0.41 7.09
C ALA A 95 -1.17 -0.59 8.57
N ASN A 96 -0.62 0.45 9.20
CA ASN A 96 -0.34 0.42 10.64
C ASN A 96 -1.62 0.40 11.50
N GLU A 97 -2.70 1.04 11.05
CA GLU A 97 -3.99 0.92 11.75
C GLU A 97 -4.50 -0.53 11.76
N ILE A 98 -4.31 -1.30 10.67
CA ILE A 98 -4.67 -2.72 10.62
C ILE A 98 -3.88 -3.52 11.66
N THR A 99 -2.56 -3.31 11.75
CA THR A 99 -1.72 -4.05 12.71
C THR A 99 -2.05 -3.67 14.16
N THR A 100 -2.33 -2.40 14.44
CA THR A 100 -2.74 -1.95 15.79
C THR A 100 -4.06 -2.55 16.26
N LEU A 101 -5.02 -2.81 15.36
CA LEU A 101 -6.31 -3.41 15.73
C LEU A 101 -6.17 -4.86 16.23
N ILE A 102 -5.18 -5.60 15.73
CA ILE A 102 -4.94 -6.99 16.14
C ILE A 102 -3.89 -7.07 17.26
N PHE A 103 -2.82 -6.28 17.21
CA PHE A 103 -1.71 -6.34 18.16
C PHE A 103 -1.74 -5.34 19.31
N GLY A 104 -2.77 -4.51 19.35
CA GLY A 104 -2.95 -3.41 20.31
C GLY A 104 -2.07 -2.20 19.97
N LYS A 105 -0.80 -2.43 19.59
CA LYS A 105 0.12 -1.39 19.16
C LYS A 105 1.07 -1.87 18.06
N SER A 106 1.49 -0.93 17.22
CA SER A 106 2.59 -1.07 16.24
C SER A 106 3.68 -0.07 16.63
N PRO A 107 4.99 -0.39 16.54
CA PRO A 107 5.60 -1.57 15.87
C PRO A 107 5.77 -2.81 16.75
N HIS A 108 5.79 -2.68 18.08
CA HIS A 108 6.03 -3.82 18.97
C HIS A 108 4.73 -4.39 19.50
N ALA A 109 4.28 -5.51 18.94
CA ALA A 109 3.07 -6.20 19.36
C ALA A 109 3.00 -6.42 20.88
N SER A 110 1.85 -6.13 21.49
CA SER A 110 1.62 -6.37 22.93
C SER A 110 0.70 -7.54 23.24
N THR A 111 -0.02 -8.08 22.25
CA THR A 111 -1.06 -9.09 22.47
C THR A 111 -0.65 -10.50 22.04
N LEU A 112 0.58 -10.69 21.57
CA LEU A 112 1.11 -12.00 21.21
C LEU A 112 1.66 -12.72 22.44
N PHE A 113 1.18 -13.94 22.68
CA PHE A 113 1.63 -14.79 23.77
C PHE A 113 1.93 -16.22 23.29
N PRO A 114 2.81 -16.97 23.99
CA PRO A 114 2.98 -18.38 23.70
C PRO A 114 1.66 -19.12 23.95
N GLY A 115 1.05 -19.64 22.88
CA GLY A 115 -0.24 -20.34 22.93
C GLY A 115 -1.42 -19.60 22.30
N GLY A 116 -1.25 -18.35 21.83
CA GLY A 116 -2.30 -17.65 21.10
C GLY A 116 -2.14 -16.13 21.10
N SER A 117 -3.28 -15.43 21.03
CA SER A 117 -3.36 -13.97 21.11
C SER A 117 -4.26 -13.57 22.28
N ALA A 118 -3.88 -12.53 23.02
CA ALA A 118 -4.71 -11.94 24.07
C ALA A 118 -5.82 -11.01 23.53
N SER A 119 -5.78 -10.68 22.25
CA SER A 119 -6.80 -9.86 21.62
C SER A 119 -8.13 -10.60 21.58
N GLU A 120 -9.17 -9.92 22.04
CA GLU A 120 -10.53 -10.43 21.92
C GLU A 120 -10.94 -10.47 20.44
N ALA A 121 -11.42 -11.62 20.00
CA ALA A 121 -11.86 -11.81 18.63
C ALA A 121 -13.27 -11.23 18.44
N ASN A 122 -13.32 -9.91 18.23
CA ASN A 122 -14.57 -9.21 18.05
C ASN A 122 -14.94 -8.98 16.56
N ARG A 123 -16.22 -9.18 16.20
CA ARG A 123 -16.74 -8.96 14.85
C ARG A 123 -16.54 -7.52 14.38
N GLU A 124 -16.72 -6.53 15.26
CA GLU A 124 -16.52 -5.13 14.89
C GLU A 124 -15.06 -4.84 14.50
N ALA A 125 -14.09 -5.45 15.20
CA ALA A 125 -12.67 -5.29 14.89
C ALA A 125 -12.33 -5.85 13.48
N TYR A 126 -12.83 -7.03 13.13
CA TYR A 126 -12.61 -7.60 11.80
C TYR A 126 -13.30 -6.81 10.68
N ASN A 127 -14.50 -6.27 10.92
CA ASN A 127 -15.16 -5.38 9.95
C ASN A 127 -14.34 -4.10 9.72
N GLN A 128 -13.76 -3.54 10.79
CA GLN A 128 -12.87 -2.39 10.71
C GLN A 128 -11.57 -2.67 9.94
N ILE A 129 -11.01 -3.88 10.07
CA ILE A 129 -9.85 -4.32 9.30
C ILE A 129 -10.23 -4.47 7.82
N LEU A 130 -11.35 -5.12 7.51
CA LEU A 130 -11.82 -5.29 6.14
C LEU A 130 -12.02 -3.94 5.42
N GLY A 131 -12.60 -2.95 6.10
CA GLY A 131 -12.75 -1.60 5.56
C GLY A 131 -11.42 -0.94 5.18
N ARG A 132 -10.37 -1.16 5.98
CA ARG A 132 -9.02 -0.63 5.72
C ARG A 132 -8.31 -1.38 4.60
N VAL A 133 -8.44 -2.70 4.55
CA VAL A 133 -7.89 -3.51 3.45
C VAL A 133 -8.52 -3.11 2.11
N ASN A 134 -9.84 -2.86 2.09
CA ASN A 134 -10.52 -2.38 0.89
C ASN A 134 -10.01 -0.99 0.47
N SER A 135 -9.80 -0.09 1.43
CA SER A 135 -9.22 1.24 1.19
C SER A 135 -7.81 1.15 0.62
N LEU A 136 -6.97 0.26 1.15
CA LEU A 136 -5.63 -0.03 0.64
C LEU A 136 -5.66 -0.60 -0.78
N SER A 137 -6.59 -1.51 -1.08
CA SER A 137 -6.76 -2.06 -2.43
C SER A 137 -7.16 -0.98 -3.44
N ILE A 138 -8.00 -0.03 -3.03
CA ILE A 138 -8.38 1.12 -3.86
C ILE A 138 -7.18 2.04 -4.07
N MET A 139 -6.45 2.41 -3.02
CA MET A 139 -5.25 3.27 -3.16
C MET A 139 -4.17 2.62 -4.01
N ARG A 140 -3.94 1.31 -3.88
CA ARG A 140 -3.06 0.57 -4.78
C ARG A 140 -3.48 0.71 -6.24
N LYS A 141 -4.78 0.60 -6.53
CA LYS A 141 -5.32 0.79 -7.90
C LYS A 141 -5.20 2.24 -8.38
N ARG A 142 -5.24 3.23 -7.48
CA ARG A 142 -5.06 4.65 -7.81
C ARG A 142 -3.61 4.96 -8.14
N LEU A 143 -2.67 4.47 -7.34
CA LEU A 143 -1.24 4.54 -7.63
C LEU A 143 -0.94 3.91 -9.00
N SER A 144 -1.63 2.81 -9.31
CA SER A 144 -1.57 2.14 -10.59
C SER A 144 -2.51 2.72 -11.65
N ARG A 145 -3.10 3.92 -11.48
CA ARG A 145 -4.01 4.65 -12.41
C ARG A 145 -3.90 6.17 -12.28
N SER A 146 -2.81 6.66 -11.69
CA SER A 146 -2.64 8.02 -11.16
C SER A 146 -2.77 9.15 -12.19
N GLY A 147 -2.80 8.85 -13.49
CA GLY A 147 -2.94 9.85 -14.55
C GLY A 147 -4.31 10.51 -14.72
N THR A 148 -5.39 10.00 -14.11
CA THR A 148 -6.75 10.44 -14.51
C THR A 148 -7.69 10.80 -13.36
N ILE A 149 -7.23 10.77 -12.11
CA ILE A 149 -8.14 10.91 -10.94
C ILE A 149 -8.12 12.33 -10.33
N TRP A 150 -7.12 13.15 -10.64
CA TRP A 150 -6.99 14.50 -10.09
C TRP A 150 -7.42 15.61 -11.05
N SER A 151 -8.40 15.37 -11.93
CA SER A 151 -9.23 16.44 -12.48
C SER A 151 -10.55 16.46 -11.71
N SER A 152 -10.68 17.42 -10.79
CA SER A 152 -11.92 17.71 -10.09
C SER A 152 -13.02 18.13 -11.08
N SER A 153 -13.86 17.18 -11.51
CA SER A 153 -15.22 17.50 -11.93
C SER A 153 -16.11 16.25 -11.88
N SER A 154 -17.24 16.45 -11.22
CA SER A 154 -18.41 15.58 -11.23
C SER A 154 -18.81 15.17 -12.67
N THR A 155 -18.36 14.03 -13.17
CA THR A 155 -19.03 13.42 -14.34
C THR A 155 -19.00 11.89 -14.29
N ARG A 156 -20.18 11.35 -13.98
CA ARG A 156 -20.72 10.03 -14.33
C ARG A 156 -19.84 8.80 -14.13
N ARG A 157 -20.34 7.92 -13.24
CA ARG A 157 -20.34 6.46 -13.47
C ARG A 157 -20.60 6.21 -14.97
N ASN A 158 -19.56 5.83 -15.70
CA ASN A 158 -19.73 5.27 -17.02
C ASN A 158 -20.22 3.82 -16.84
N PRO A 159 -21.44 3.47 -17.27
CA PRO A 159 -21.98 2.12 -17.09
C PRO A 159 -21.31 1.07 -18.00
N ASP A 160 -20.41 1.47 -18.89
CA ASP A 160 -19.88 0.59 -19.95
C ASP A 160 -18.70 -0.31 -19.53
N ILE A 161 -18.30 -0.29 -18.26
CA ILE A 161 -17.26 -1.18 -17.70
C ILE A 161 -17.83 -2.41 -16.96
N ALA A 162 -19.15 -2.63 -17.04
CA ALA A 162 -19.81 -3.80 -16.47
C ALA A 162 -19.65 -5.09 -17.32
N GLY A 163 -18.98 -5.03 -18.48
CA GLY A 163 -18.94 -6.14 -19.45
C GLY A 163 -17.65 -6.99 -19.53
N GLN A 164 -16.62 -6.72 -18.74
CA GLN A 164 -15.32 -7.46 -18.83
C GLN A 164 -14.85 -8.04 -17.49
N ALA A 165 -15.78 -8.52 -16.67
CA ALA A 165 -15.48 -9.41 -15.56
C ALA A 165 -15.88 -10.84 -15.94
N ASN A 166 -15.11 -11.48 -16.81
CA ASN A 166 -15.16 -12.93 -16.97
C ASN A 166 -13.73 -13.45 -17.14
N CYS A 167 -12.98 -13.45 -16.03
CA CYS A 167 -11.79 -14.27 -15.89
C CYS A 167 -12.22 -15.56 -15.19
N PRO A 168 -12.03 -16.75 -15.81
CA PRO A 168 -12.40 -18.01 -15.18
C PRO A 168 -11.46 -18.27 -14.01
N VAL A 169 -12.06 -18.53 -12.85
CA VAL A 169 -11.38 -19.07 -11.67
C VAL A 169 -11.06 -20.53 -11.99
N ILE A 170 -9.77 -20.87 -11.97
CA ILE A 170 -9.27 -22.22 -11.69
C ILE A 170 -8.57 -22.13 -10.33
#